data_AF-A0A7S2T665-F1
#
_entry.id   AF-A0A7S2T665-F1
#
_cell.length_a   1.000
_cell.length_b   1.000
_cell.length_c   1.000
_cell.angle_alpha   90.00
_cell.angle_beta   90.00
_cell.angle_gamma   90.00
#
_symmetry.space_group_name_H-M   'P 1'
#
loop_
_entity.id
_entity.type
_entity.pdbx_description
1 polymer ?
#
loop_
_entity_poly.entity_id
_entity_poly.type
_entity_poly.pdbx_seq_one_letter_code
_entity_poly.pdbx_strand_id
1 'polypeptide(L)'
;LRPGATPPSYEFRFETAKLVMELEDDARDSVVILGGLLEENDGNLDVWFLLSLAHQGMGQVDEAGECLDHVERAIHGFPADAVERENLRVMREDVEKFRREFA
;
A
#
# COMPACT_ATOMS: atom_id res chain seq x y z
N LEU A 1 7.56 -21.94 3.73
CA LEU A 1 8.81 -22.06 4.53
C LEU A 1 8.87 -23.44 5.18
N ARG A 2 10.06 -23.95 5.53
CA ARG A 2 10.16 -25.21 6.31
C ARG A 2 9.46 -25.02 7.67
N PRO A 3 8.80 -26.05 8.23
CA PRO A 3 8.22 -25.95 9.57
C PRO A 3 9.25 -25.47 10.59
N GLY A 4 8.91 -24.43 11.36
CA GLY A 4 9.79 -23.83 12.38
C GLY A 4 10.80 -22.80 11.85
N ALA A 5 10.79 -22.47 10.55
CA ALA A 5 11.60 -21.37 10.04
C ALA A 5 10.90 -20.03 10.35
N THR A 6 11.62 -19.11 10.98
CA THR A 6 11.17 -17.73 11.17
C THR A 6 11.01 -17.07 9.79
N PRO A 7 9.92 -16.31 9.56
CA PRO A 7 9.84 -15.50 8.36
C PRO A 7 11.01 -14.50 8.28
N PRO A 8 11.36 -14.01 7.08
CA PRO A 8 12.27 -12.88 6.96
C PRO A 8 11.79 -11.70 7.80
N SER A 9 12.71 -10.79 8.16
CA SER A 9 12.35 -9.62 8.96
C SER A 9 11.24 -8.81 8.30
N TYR A 10 10.50 -8.06 9.11
CA TYR A 10 9.47 -7.14 8.64
C TYR A 10 10.03 -6.20 7.57
N GLU A 11 11.15 -5.55 7.84
CA GLU A 11 11.84 -4.65 6.92
C GLU A 11 12.25 -5.34 5.61
N PHE A 12 12.77 -6.58 5.69
CA PHE A 12 13.13 -7.32 4.49
C PHE A 12 11.91 -7.59 3.60
N ARG A 13 10.78 -7.98 4.19
CA ARG A 13 9.54 -8.19 3.46
C ARG A 13 8.98 -6.89 2.87
N PHE A 14 9.04 -5.80 3.63
CA PHE A 14 8.64 -4.47 3.16
C PHE A 14 9.43 -4.02 1.93
N GLU A 15 10.77 -4.12 1.98
CA GLU A 15 11.62 -3.79 0.83
C GLU A 15 11.43 -4.78 -0.32
N THR A 16 11.17 -6.05 -0.04
CA THR A 16 10.85 -7.05 -1.08
C THR A 16 9.57 -6.68 -1.82
N ALA A 17 8.50 -6.25 -1.13
CA ALA A 17 7.27 -5.84 -1.78
C ALA A 17 7.50 -4.67 -2.76
N LYS A 18 8.30 -3.68 -2.36
CA LYS A 18 8.69 -2.57 -3.24
C LYS A 18 9.44 -3.06 -4.48
N LEU A 19 10.40 -3.96 -4.31
CA LEU A 19 11.15 -4.54 -5.43
C LEU A 19 10.25 -5.34 -6.39
N VAL A 20 9.30 -6.11 -5.86
CA VAL A 20 8.36 -6.89 -6.67
C VAL A 20 7.47 -5.96 -7.51
N MET A 21 6.96 -4.87 -6.93
CA MET A 21 6.16 -3.89 -7.67
C MET A 21 6.91 -3.26 -8.86
N GLU A 22 8.23 -3.10 -8.75
CA GLU A 22 9.06 -2.50 -9.81
C GLU A 22 9.48 -3.48 -10.90
N LEU A 23 9.47 -4.79 -10.60
CA LEU A 23 10.04 -5.82 -11.48
C LEU A 23 8.99 -6.65 -12.22
N GLU A 24 7.80 -6.80 -11.65
CA GLU A 24 6.75 -7.66 -12.20
C GLU A 24 5.79 -6.90 -13.12
N ASP A 25 5.15 -7.63 -14.04
CA ASP A 25 4.11 -7.09 -14.91
C ASP A 25 2.83 -6.72 -14.13
N ASP A 26 2.66 -7.26 -12.92
CA ASP A 26 1.58 -6.93 -11.99
C ASP A 26 2.02 -7.03 -10.52
N ALA A 27 1.25 -6.46 -9.60
CA ALA A 27 1.64 -6.32 -8.20
C ALA A 27 1.04 -7.40 -7.26
N ARG A 28 0.60 -8.56 -7.78
CA ARG A 28 -0.11 -9.58 -6.98
C ARG A 28 0.71 -10.07 -5.79
N ASP A 29 1.97 -10.40 -6.00
CA ASP A 29 2.83 -10.91 -4.93
C ASP A 29 3.13 -9.81 -3.89
N SER A 30 3.23 -8.56 -4.32
CA SER A 30 3.35 -7.40 -3.43
C SER A 30 2.13 -7.23 -2.54
N VAL A 31 0.90 -7.36 -3.08
CA VAL A 31 -0.34 -7.32 -2.29
C VAL A 31 -0.32 -8.40 -1.20
N VAL A 32 0.09 -9.62 -1.52
CA VAL A 32 0.20 -10.72 -0.54
C VAL A 32 1.22 -10.40 0.55
N ILE A 33 2.40 -9.91 0.18
CA ILE A 33 3.45 -9.57 1.14
C ILE A 33 2.99 -8.44 2.06
N LEU A 34 2.46 -7.36 1.49
CA LEU A 34 1.99 -6.18 2.23
C LEU A 34 0.79 -6.52 3.14
N GLY A 35 -0.15 -7.35 2.67
CA GLY A 35 -1.25 -7.84 3.50
C GLY A 35 -0.76 -8.60 4.73
N GLY A 36 0.24 -9.47 4.56
CA GLY A 36 0.86 -10.17 5.70
C GLY A 36 1.61 -9.22 6.65
N LEU A 37 2.14 -8.09 6.17
CA LEU A 37 2.74 -7.07 7.04
C LEU A 37 1.67 -6.31 7.84
N LEU A 38 0.49 -6.06 7.25
CA LEU A 38 -0.64 -5.45 7.97
C LEU A 38 -1.21 -6.38 9.05
N GLU A 39 -1.24 -7.70 8.82
CA GLU A 39 -1.62 -8.67 9.86
C GLU A 39 -0.70 -8.58 11.10
N GLU A 40 0.58 -8.21 10.91
CA GLU A 40 1.55 -8.05 11.99
C GLU A 40 1.54 -6.65 12.62
N ASN A 41 1.35 -5.60 11.81
CA ASN A 41 1.30 -4.22 12.24
C ASN A 41 0.47 -3.35 11.27
N ASP A 42 -0.82 -3.21 11.58
CA ASP A 42 -1.74 -2.36 10.83
C ASP A 42 -1.59 -0.86 11.14
N GLY A 43 -0.75 -0.48 12.11
CA GLY A 43 -0.45 0.93 12.42
C GLY A 43 0.59 1.55 11.48
N ASN A 44 1.22 0.77 10.60
CA ASN A 44 2.24 1.28 9.68
C ASN A 44 1.60 1.85 8.41
N LEU A 45 1.51 3.18 8.35
CA LEU A 45 0.88 3.89 7.23
C LEU A 45 1.64 3.74 5.91
N ASP A 46 2.95 3.49 5.93
CA ASP A 46 3.71 3.24 4.71
C ASP A 46 3.28 1.93 4.03
N VAL A 47 2.90 0.91 4.82
CA VAL A 47 2.38 -0.35 4.27
C VAL A 47 1.02 -0.12 3.60
N TRP A 48 0.13 0.65 4.23
CA TRP A 48 -1.15 1.02 3.63
C TRP A 48 -0.97 1.83 2.35
N PHE A 49 -0.04 2.78 2.34
CA PHE A 49 0.26 3.58 1.17
C PHE A 49 0.81 2.72 0.02
N LEU A 50 1.76 1.83 0.28
CA LEU A 50 2.27 0.89 -0.73
C LEU A 50 1.20 -0.09 -1.22
N LEU A 51 0.30 -0.53 -0.35
CA LEU A 51 -0.80 -1.42 -0.73
C LEU A 51 -1.77 -0.72 -1.68
N SER A 52 -2.04 0.58 -1.45
CA SER A 52 -2.80 1.39 -2.40
C SER A 52 -2.16 1.44 -3.78
N LEU A 53 -0.84 1.64 -3.85
CA LEU A 53 -0.11 1.67 -5.12
C LEU A 53 -0.16 0.31 -5.84
N ALA A 54 -0.01 -0.78 -5.09
CA ALA A 54 -0.09 -2.14 -5.64
C ALA A 54 -1.49 -2.43 -6.23
N HIS A 55 -2.56 -2.12 -5.49
CA HIS A 55 -3.93 -2.25 -5.98
C HIS A 55 -4.19 -1.37 -7.21
N GLN A 56 -3.71 -0.13 -7.22
CA GLN A 56 -3.85 0.76 -8.37
C GLN A 56 -3.14 0.21 -9.62
N GLY A 57 -1.91 -0.30 -9.47
CA GLY A 57 -1.16 -0.94 -10.56
C GLY A 57 -1.89 -2.16 -11.17
N MET A 58 -2.75 -2.80 -10.39
CA MET A 58 -3.60 -3.91 -10.83
C MET A 58 -5.00 -3.48 -11.32
N GLY A 59 -5.31 -2.18 -11.33
CA GLY A 59 -6.63 -1.66 -11.68
C GLY A 59 -7.71 -1.93 -10.62
N GLN A 60 -7.32 -2.30 -9.40
CA GLN A 60 -8.20 -2.55 -8.26
C GLN A 60 -8.48 -1.22 -7.53
N VAL A 61 -9.29 -0.39 -8.17
CA VAL A 61 -9.47 1.02 -7.79
C VAL A 61 -10.17 1.18 -6.43
N ASP A 62 -11.12 0.29 -6.11
CA ASP A 62 -11.87 0.38 -4.87
C ASP A 62 -11.00 0.00 -3.67
N GLU A 63 -10.23 -1.08 -3.78
CA GLU A 63 -9.26 -1.50 -2.77
C GLU A 63 -8.15 -0.46 -2.55
N ALA A 64 -7.67 0.17 -3.63
CA ALA A 64 -6.74 1.29 -3.52
C ALA A 64 -7.36 2.46 -2.74
N GLY A 65 -8.61 2.81 -3.03
CA GLY A 65 -9.34 3.86 -2.31
C GLY A 65 -9.51 3.57 -0.82
N GLU A 66 -9.87 2.33 -0.46
CA GLU A 66 -10.00 1.91 0.94
C GLU A 66 -8.69 2.04 1.73
N CYS A 67 -7.56 1.72 1.09
CA CYS A 67 -6.23 1.91 1.69
C CYS A 67 -5.95 3.40 1.96
N LEU A 68 -6.23 4.29 1.00
CA LEU A 68 -6.04 5.73 1.18
C LEU A 68 -6.97 6.31 2.26
N ASP A 69 -8.20 5.82 2.35
CA ASP A 69 -9.16 6.22 3.41
C ASP A 69 -8.64 5.84 4.80
N HIS A 70 -7.89 4.74 4.93
CA HIS A 70 -7.21 4.41 6.16
C HIS A 70 -6.09 5.42 6.47
N VAL A 71 -5.20 5.67 5.50
CA VAL A 71 -4.07 6.60 5.65
C VAL A 71 -4.53 8.00 6.04
N GLU A 72 -5.56 8.53 5.38
CA GLU A 72 -6.12 9.84 5.69
C GLU A 72 -6.66 9.93 7.11
N ARG A 73 -7.49 8.96 7.52
CA ARG A 73 -8.05 8.93 8.88
C ARG A 73 -6.94 8.91 9.93
N ALA A 74 -5.87 8.15 9.69
CA ALA A 74 -4.75 8.05 10.61
C ALA A 74 -3.90 9.34 10.64
N ILE A 75 -3.61 9.94 9.48
CA ILE A 75 -2.86 11.20 9.36
C ILE A 75 -3.63 12.38 9.97
N HIS A 76 -4.95 12.38 9.97
CA HIS A 76 -5.70 13.39 10.72
C HIS A 76 -5.53 13.27 12.25
N GLY A 77 -5.07 12.11 12.75
CA GLY A 77 -4.75 11.85 14.15
C GLY A 77 -3.30 12.15 14.56
N PHE A 78 -2.39 12.40 13.61
CA PHE A 78 -0.96 12.65 13.84
C PHE A 78 -0.46 13.87 13.05
N PRO A 79 0.62 14.56 13.46
CA PRO A 79 1.14 15.70 12.71
C PRO A 79 1.92 15.23 11.48
N ALA A 80 1.22 14.71 10.46
CA ALA A 80 1.84 14.50 9.15
C ALA A 80 2.28 15.84 8.56
N ASP A 81 3.44 15.85 7.92
CA ASP A 81 4.02 17.04 7.34
C ASP A 81 3.30 17.47 6.04
N ALA A 82 3.67 18.62 5.50
CA ALA A 82 3.03 19.14 4.29
C ALA A 82 3.28 18.28 3.05
N VAL A 83 4.40 17.55 3.01
CA VAL A 83 4.78 16.69 1.88
C VAL A 83 3.95 15.42 1.90
N GLU A 84 3.81 14.77 3.05
CA GLU A 84 2.99 13.58 3.23
C GLU A 84 1.51 13.84 2.84
N ARG A 85 0.98 14.99 3.25
CA ARG A 85 -0.39 15.41 2.87
C ARG A 85 -0.55 15.64 1.37
N GLU A 86 0.46 16.23 0.74
CA GLU A 86 0.43 16.49 -0.70
C GLU A 86 0.53 15.19 -1.51
N ASN A 87 1.41 14.27 -1.11
CA ASN A 87 1.53 12.95 -1.74
C ASN A 87 0.20 12.19 -1.68
N LEU A 88 -0.46 12.22 -0.52
CA LEU A 88 -1.77 11.59 -0.32
C LEU A 88 -2.85 12.22 -1.21
N ARG A 89 -2.86 13.56 -1.32
CA ARG A 89 -3.79 14.29 -2.19
C ARG A 89 -3.62 13.89 -3.66
N VAL A 90 -2.38 13.89 -4.15
CA VAL A 90 -2.06 13.53 -5.55
C VAL A 90 -2.49 12.09 -5.85
N MET A 91 -2.15 11.14 -4.98
CA MET A 91 -2.57 9.75 -5.15
C MET A 91 -4.09 9.58 -5.18
N ARG A 92 -4.82 10.29 -4.31
CA ARG A 92 -6.28 10.24 -4.32
C ARG A 92 -6.86 10.80 -5.61
N GLU A 93 -6.31 11.87 -6.14
CA GLU A 93 -6.72 12.42 -7.43
C GLU A 93 -6.52 11.41 -8.57
N ASP A 94 -5.42 10.67 -8.55
CA ASP A 94 -5.14 9.61 -9.51
C ASP A 94 -6.14 8.45 -9.40
N VAL A 95 -6.43 7.97 -8.19
CA VAL A 95 -7.44 6.92 -7.95
C VAL A 95 -8.82 7.37 -8.43
N GLU A 96 -9.24 8.60 -8.12
CA GLU A 96 -10.54 9.14 -8.56
C GLU A 96 -10.60 9.41 -10.07
N LYS A 97 -9.47 9.75 -10.68
CA LYS A 97 -9.38 9.87 -12.13
C LYS A 97 -9.54 8.50 -12.78
N PHE A 98 -8.81 7.50 -12.29
CA PHE A 98 -8.89 6.12 -12.78
C PHE A 98 -10.31 5.57 -12.63
N ARG A 99 -10.94 5.79 -11.47
CA ARG A 99 -12.34 5.42 -11.24
C ARG A 99 -13.28 6.00 -12.30
N ARG A 100 -13.10 7.27 -12.68
CA ARG A 100 -13.93 7.94 -13.69
C ARG A 100 -13.67 7.48 -15.12
N GLU A 101 -12.43 7.10 -15.44
CA GLU A 101 -12.04 6.66 -16.78
C GLU A 101 -12.48 5.21 -17.09
N PHE A 102 -12.68 4.40 -16.04
CA PHE A 102 -12.97 2.96 -16.17
C PHE A 102 -14.29 2.51 -15.52
N ALA A 103 -15.17 3.44 -15.14
CA ALA A 103 -16.56 3.18 -14.72
C ALA A 103 -17.55 3.26 -15.90
#